data_AF-A0A961FSE2-F1
#
_entry.id   AF-A0A961FSE2-F1
#
_cell.length_a   1.000
_cell.length_b   1.000
_cell.length_c   1.000
_cell.angle_alpha   90.00
_cell.angle_beta   90.00
_cell.angle_gamma   90.00
#
_symmetry.space_group_name_H-M   'P 1'
#
loop_
_entity.id
_entity.type
_entity.pdbx_description
1 polymer ?
#
loop_
_entity_poly.entity_id
_entity_poly.type
_entity_poly.pdbx_seq_one_letter_code
_entity_poly.pdbx_strand_id
1 'polypeptide(L)'
;MKAHEIFQHASPDLIRGLFHYLRTEQKEVYRTAVATLAQGRKLRPVFITKKRPEDQYAWLAKTTALRGSDGVDEHLLQIWLLKAHQDLLVKFLDGVGIEHDGEGAA
;
A
#
# COMPACT_ATOMS: atom_id res chain seq x y z
N MET A 1 0.29 11.56 12.45
CA MET A 1 0.96 10.29 12.09
C MET A 1 1.14 10.30 10.59
N LYS A 2 2.36 10.13 10.10
CA LYS A 2 2.67 10.05 8.67
C LYS A 2 2.66 8.59 8.19
N ALA A 3 2.43 8.36 6.91
CA ALA A 3 2.35 7.00 6.36
C ALA A 3 3.61 6.17 6.65
N HIS A 4 4.82 6.74 6.53
CA HIS A 4 6.05 6.01 6.83
C HIS A 4 6.14 5.54 8.30
N GLU A 5 5.52 6.25 9.24
CA GLU A 5 5.45 5.83 10.65
C GLU A 5 4.54 4.60 10.81
N ILE A 6 3.45 4.51 10.03
CA ILE A 6 2.59 3.32 9.99
C ILE A 6 3.39 2.12 9.47
N PHE A 7 4.15 2.29 8.39
CA PHE A 7 5.00 1.21 7.87
C PHE A 7 6.12 0.79 8.83
N GLN A 8 6.60 1.68 9.70
CA GLN A 8 7.59 1.36 10.73
C GLN A 8 7.01 0.55 11.90
N HIS A 9 5.75 0.80 12.26
CA HIS A 9 5.11 0.21 13.44
C HIS A 9 4.20 -0.98 13.13
N ALA A 10 3.73 -1.12 11.88
CA ALA A 10 2.91 -2.25 11.45
C ALA A 10 3.67 -3.58 11.56
N SER A 11 2.94 -4.66 11.82
CA SER A 11 3.55 -5.99 11.87
C SER A 11 4.09 -6.38 10.48
N PRO A 12 5.21 -7.13 10.40
CA PRO A 12 5.76 -7.57 9.12
C PRO A 12 4.75 -8.37 8.29
N ASP A 13 3.89 -9.15 8.94
CA ASP A 13 2.88 -9.98 8.29
C ASP A 13 1.80 -9.12 7.63
N LEU A 14 1.38 -8.04 8.28
CA LEU A 14 0.41 -7.09 7.75
C LEU A 14 0.96 -6.40 6.50
N ILE A 15 2.21 -5.94 6.56
CA ILE A 15 2.87 -5.25 5.44
C ILE A 15 3.10 -6.20 4.26
N ARG A 16 3.47 -7.46 4.51
CA ARG A 16 3.55 -8.47 3.44
C ARG A 16 2.18 -8.72 2.82
N GLY A 17 1.13 -8.85 3.63
CA GLY A 17 -0.25 -9.00 3.16
C GLY A 17 -0.72 -7.84 2.29
N LEU A 18 -0.40 -6.61 2.69
CA LEU A 18 -0.66 -5.39 1.91
C LEU A 18 0.00 -5.47 0.54
N PHE A 19 1.31 -5.72 0.46
CA PHE A 19 2.01 -5.78 -0.83
C PHE A 19 1.62 -7.00 -1.67
N HIS A 20 1.22 -8.09 -1.03
CA HIS A 20 0.64 -9.24 -1.71
C HIS A 20 -0.67 -8.86 -2.40
N TYR A 21 -1.63 -8.29 -1.66
CA TYR A 21 -2.90 -7.80 -2.20
C TYR A 21 -2.68 -6.83 -3.36
N LEU A 22 -1.79 -5.86 -3.19
CA LEU A 22 -1.50 -4.90 -4.26
C LEU A 22 -0.95 -5.58 -5.51
N ARG A 23 -0.09 -6.59 -5.35
CA ARG A 23 0.48 -7.32 -6.48
C ARG A 23 -0.57 -8.18 -7.20
N THR A 24 -1.51 -8.79 -6.48
CA THR A 24 -2.49 -9.71 -7.06
C THR A 24 -3.71 -8.98 -7.61
N GLU A 25 -4.28 -8.07 -6.82
CA GLU A 25 -5.56 -7.41 -7.10
C GLU A 25 -5.38 -6.01 -7.71
N GLN A 26 -4.33 -5.28 -7.34
CA GLN A 26 -4.11 -3.88 -7.75
C GLN A 26 -2.82 -3.72 -8.57
N LYS A 27 -2.64 -4.54 -9.61
CA LYS A 27 -1.39 -4.70 -10.38
C LYS A 27 -0.78 -3.38 -10.87
N GLU A 28 -1.61 -2.46 -11.36
CA GLU A 28 -1.17 -1.15 -11.86
C GLU A 28 -0.64 -0.24 -10.75
N VAL A 29 -1.29 -0.29 -9.59
CA VAL A 29 -0.86 0.43 -8.37
C VAL A 29 0.47 -0.14 -7.90
N TYR A 30 0.60 -1.47 -7.85
CA TYR A 30 1.85 -2.12 -7.48
C TYR A 30 3.00 -1.76 -8.43
N ARG A 31 2.76 -1.79 -9.75
CA ARG A 31 3.76 -1.41 -10.75
C ARG A 31 4.21 0.04 -10.61
N THR A 32 3.26 0.95 -10.43
CA THR A 32 3.52 2.38 -10.24
C THR A 32 4.30 2.62 -8.94
N ALA A 33 3.90 1.96 -7.84
CA ALA A 33 4.60 2.06 -6.57
C ALA A 33 6.06 1.62 -6.67
N VAL A 34 6.32 0.47 -7.29
CA VAL A 34 7.70 -0.01 -7.53
C VAL A 34 8.50 1.00 -8.35
N ALA A 35 7.90 1.59 -9.39
CA ALA A 35 8.57 2.57 -10.24
C ALA A 35 8.94 3.86 -9.46
N THR A 36 7.96 4.44 -8.76
CA THR A 36 8.12 5.66 -7.97
C THR A 36 9.13 5.48 -6.84
N LEU A 37 9.01 4.40 -6.07
CA LEU A 37 9.95 4.10 -4.98
C LEU A 37 11.36 3.83 -5.50
N ALA A 38 11.49 3.12 -6.63
CA ALA A 38 12.80 2.86 -7.23
C ALA A 38 13.46 4.15 -7.70
N GLN A 39 12.70 5.05 -8.35
CA GLN A 39 13.17 6.36 -8.77
C GLN A 39 13.63 7.20 -7.56
N GLY A 40 12.85 7.23 -6.47
CA GLY A 40 13.23 7.90 -5.23
C GLY A 40 14.54 7.36 -4.62
N ARG A 41 14.86 6.09 -4.87
CA ARG A 41 16.11 5.44 -4.47
C ARG A 41 17.21 5.47 -5.54
N LYS A 42 17.00 6.18 -6.66
CA LYS A 42 17.92 6.24 -7.82
C LYS A 42 18.23 4.85 -8.41
N LEU A 43 17.26 3.94 -8.37
CA LEU A 43 17.33 2.59 -8.91
C LEU A 43 16.45 2.46 -10.15
N ARG A 44 16.85 1.62 -11.11
CA ARG A 44 15.95 1.21 -12.19
C ARG A 44 14.93 0.19 -11.66
N PRO A 45 13.62 0.34 -11.94
CA PRO A 45 12.57 -0.55 -11.41
C PRO A 45 12.81 -2.04 -11.73
N VAL A 46 13.45 -2.33 -12.87
CA VAL A 46 13.79 -3.70 -13.29
C VAL A 46 14.64 -4.47 -12.28
N PHE A 47 15.46 -3.79 -11.48
CA PHE A 47 16.26 -4.44 -10.43
C PHE A 47 15.41 -4.95 -9.26
N ILE A 48 14.21 -4.42 -9.11
CA ILE A 48 13.25 -4.83 -8.08
C ILE A 48 12.34 -5.90 -8.68
N THR A 49 11.76 -5.66 -9.85
CA THR A 49 10.79 -6.58 -10.45
C THR A 49 11.35 -7.94 -10.84
N LYS A 50 12.68 -8.06 -11.05
CA LYS A 50 13.38 -9.34 -11.28
C LYS A 50 13.57 -10.19 -10.02
N LYS A 51 13.40 -9.63 -8.82
CA LYS A 51 13.52 -10.39 -7.56
C LYS A 51 12.33 -11.31 -7.37
N ARG A 52 12.44 -12.30 -6.47
CA ARG A 52 11.29 -13.12 -6.07
C ARG A 52 10.23 -12.22 -5.39
N PRO A 53 8.94 -12.55 -5.44
CA PRO A 53 7.89 -11.72 -4.84
C PRO A 53 8.18 -11.32 -3.39
N GLU A 54 8.61 -12.27 -2.55
CA GLU A 54 8.96 -12.00 -1.15
C GLU A 54 10.09 -10.97 -0.99
N ASP A 55 11.11 -11.05 -1.84
CA ASP A 55 12.22 -10.09 -1.85
C ASP A 55 11.79 -8.71 -2.34
N GLN A 56 10.78 -8.64 -3.23
CA GLN A 56 10.17 -7.38 -3.65
C GLN A 56 9.40 -6.76 -2.49
N TYR A 57 8.59 -7.55 -1.78
CA TYR A 57 7.81 -7.08 -0.63
C TYR A 57 8.72 -6.59 0.49
N ALA A 58 9.80 -7.32 0.80
CA ALA A 58 10.78 -6.90 1.79
C ALA A 58 11.46 -5.58 1.40
N TRP A 59 11.78 -5.40 0.11
CA TRP A 59 12.36 -4.15 -0.38
C TRP A 59 11.36 -2.99 -0.32
N LEU A 60 10.10 -3.21 -0.71
CA LEU A 60 9.03 -2.23 -0.64
C LEU A 60 8.79 -1.80 0.81
N ALA A 61 8.61 -2.76 1.73
CA ALA A 61 8.41 -2.52 3.16
C ALA A 61 9.54 -1.68 3.77
N LYS A 62 10.80 -2.01 3.44
CA LYS A 62 11.95 -1.23 3.90
C LYS A 62 11.95 0.19 3.34
N THR A 63 11.48 0.38 2.11
CA THR A 63 11.53 1.67 1.41
C THR A 63 10.40 2.60 1.85
N THR A 64 9.19 2.09 2.02
CA THR A 64 8.02 2.84 2.52
C THR A 64 8.13 3.20 4.01
N ALA A 65 9.00 2.52 4.76
CA ALA A 65 9.32 2.88 6.13
C ALA A 65 10.32 4.06 6.25
N LEU A 66 10.84 4.60 5.14
CA LEU A 66 11.79 5.72 5.16
C LEU A 66 11.06 7.07 5.07
N ARG A 67 11.63 8.12 5.67
CA ARG A 67 11.16 9.49 5.44
C ARG A 67 11.39 9.87 3.97
N GLY A 68 10.37 10.42 3.30
CA GLY A 68 10.47 10.95 1.95
C GLY A 68 9.69 10.19 0.87
N SER A 69 8.95 9.15 1.24
CA SER A 69 7.98 8.46 0.37
C SER A 69 6.53 8.89 0.62
N ASP A 70 6.35 10.02 1.32
CA ASP A 70 5.10 10.46 1.93
C ASP A 70 3.88 10.52 0.95
N GLY A 71 4.07 10.65 -0.37
CA GLY A 71 2.94 10.61 -1.33
C GLY A 71 2.53 9.21 -1.81
N VAL A 72 3.48 8.32 -2.07
CA VAL A 72 3.17 6.96 -2.56
C VAL A 72 2.70 6.07 -1.43
N ASP A 73 3.25 6.24 -0.23
CA ASP A 73 2.90 5.45 0.95
C ASP A 73 1.45 5.68 1.38
N GLU A 74 1.02 6.94 1.39
CA GLU A 74 -0.37 7.33 1.69
C GLU A 74 -1.34 6.70 0.68
N HIS A 75 -1.00 6.78 -0.60
CA HIS A 75 -1.83 6.20 -1.65
C HIS A 75 -1.95 4.68 -1.55
N LEU A 76 -0.86 3.98 -1.21
CA LEU A 76 -0.87 2.54 -1.01
C LEU A 76 -1.77 2.15 0.16
N LEU A 77 -1.68 2.87 1.27
CA LEU A 77 -2.54 2.66 2.44
C LEU A 77 -4.01 2.96 2.12
N GLN A 78 -4.29 4.04 1.41
CA GLN A 78 -5.64 4.39 0.99
C GLN A 78 -6.27 3.27 0.15
N ILE A 79 -5.57 2.79 -0.88
CA ILE A 79 -6.10 1.72 -1.73
C ILE A 79 -6.29 0.43 -0.92
N TRP A 80 -5.33 0.07 -0.09
CA TRP A 80 -5.44 -1.15 0.72
C TRP A 80 -6.60 -1.07 1.72
N LEU A 81 -6.77 0.05 2.43
CA LEU A 81 -7.87 0.21 3.39
C LEU A 81 -9.24 0.27 2.71
N LEU A 82 -9.36 0.96 1.57
CA LEU A 82 -10.65 1.14 0.89
C LEU A 82 -11.05 -0.04 0.01
N LYS A 83 -10.09 -0.74 -0.60
CA LYS A 83 -10.36 -1.81 -1.58
C LYS A 83 -10.11 -3.22 -1.03
N ALA A 84 -9.18 -3.42 -0.09
CA ALA A 84 -8.96 -4.74 0.52
C ALA A 84 -9.91 -5.02 1.69
N HIS A 85 -10.48 -3.97 2.30
CA HIS A 85 -11.31 -4.04 3.50
C HIS A 85 -12.68 -3.38 3.32
N GLN A 86 -13.33 -3.59 2.17
CA GLN A 86 -14.65 -3.02 1.85
C GLN A 86 -15.71 -3.32 2.92
N ASP A 87 -15.78 -4.56 3.43
CA ASP A 87 -16.71 -4.91 4.50
C ASP A 87 -16.50 -4.10 5.78
N LEU A 88 -15.24 -3.81 6.12
CA LEU A 88 -14.90 -2.99 7.29
C LEU A 88 -15.27 -1.53 7.04
N LEU A 89 -15.00 -1.03 5.82
CA LEU A 89 -15.34 0.32 5.40
C LEU A 89 -16.85 0.55 5.46
N VAL A 90 -17.64 -0.35 4.88
CA VAL A 90 -19.11 -0.31 4.89
C VAL A 90 -19.62 -0.27 6.33
N LYS A 91 -19.18 -1.22 7.18
CA LYS A 91 -19.59 -1.25 8.59
C LYS A 91 -19.23 0.03 9.35
N PHE A 92 -18.08 0.62 9.03
CA PHE A 92 -17.68 1.89 9.62
C PHE A 92 -18.62 3.02 9.19
N LEU A 93 -18.87 3.15 7.87
CA LEU A 93 -19.73 4.19 7.30
C LEU A 93 -21.19 4.06 7.78
N ASP A 94 -21.74 2.85 7.79
CA ASP A 94 -23.03 2.52 8.40
C ASP A 94 -23.10 2.97 9.87
N GLY A 95 -22.04 2.67 10.64
CA GLY A 95 -21.96 2.99 12.07
C GLY A 95 -21.91 4.49 12.37
N VAL A 96 -21.41 5.31 11.43
CA VAL A 96 -21.39 6.77 11.54
C VAL A 96 -22.54 7.45 10.80
N GLY A 97 -23.41 6.69 10.14
CA GLY A 97 -24.58 7.18 9.41
C GLY A 97 -24.24 7.94 8.12
N ILE A 98 -23.13 7.59 7.46
CA ILE A 98 -22.74 8.18 6.17
C ILE A 98 -23.31 7.31 5.04
N GLU A 99 -24.07 7.90 4.13
CA GLU A 99 -24.56 7.21 2.94
C GLU A 99 -23.39 6.85 1.99
N HIS A 100 -23.43 5.64 1.42
CA HIS A 100 -22.33 5.11 0.62
C HIS A 100 -22.82 4.11 -0.43
N ASP A 101 -22.00 3.90 -1.46
CA ASP A 101 -22.27 2.97 -2.56
C ASP A 101 -21.60 1.59 -2.38
N GLY A 102 -20.87 1.40 -1.29
CA GLY A 102 -20.12 0.17 -1.00
C GLY A 102 -18.63 0.23 -1.40
N GLU A 103 -18.18 1.29 -2.07
CA GLU A 103 -16.76 1.52 -2.39
C GLU A 103 -16.16 2.74 -1.67
N GLY A 104 -16.97 3.51 -0.94
CA GLY A 104 -16.56 4.72 -0.23
C GLY A 104 -17.72 5.68 -0.06
N ALA A 105 -17.44 6.93 0.30
CA ALA A 105 -18.46 7.97 0.29
C ALA A 105 -18.93 8.21 -1.15
N ALA A 106 -20.25 8.16 -1.36
CA ALA A 106 -20.90 8.41 -2.64
C ALA A 106 -20.96 9.91 -2.97
#